data_AF-A0A1V6LTC1-F1
#
_entry.id   AF-A0A1V6LTC1-F1
#
_cell.length_a   1.000
_cell.length_b   1.000
_cell.length_c   1.000
_cell.angle_alpha   90.00
_cell.angle_beta   90.00
_cell.angle_gamma   90.00
#
_symmetry.space_group_name_H-M   'P 1'
#
loop_
_entity.id
_entity.type
_entity.pdbx_description
1 polymer ?
#
loop_
_entity_poly.entity_id
_entity_poly.type
_entity_poly.pdbx_seq_one_letter_code
_entity_poly.pdbx_strand_id
1 'polypeptide(L)'
;MRFILIILVITVYGCHSKTNVTAQQVVDNAIKVSGGELFEAKKVTFKFRDYLYTSSKSRQGFKLTRSRTKGNDTLLDIKNGQDFTRSINNSLVSLADSTAQNFANSINSVHYFAKLPYGLNDEAVNKELLADETLFEKEYYKVKVTFNQQNGGEDFEDVYLYWIGKNDFKIDFLAYSFTVNGGGYRFRRAYNERFVKAIRFVDYENYAPINSNIHLDEIGRLFEAGKLKLLSKIELENVKVE
;
A
#
# COMPACT_ATOMS: atom_id res chain seq x y z
N MET A 1 66.54 -9.45 -41.35
CA MET A 1 65.12 -9.86 -41.38
C MET A 1 64.42 -9.16 -40.21
N ARG A 2 63.56 -8.18 -40.46
CA ARG A 2 62.85 -7.42 -39.42
C ARG A 2 61.52 -8.14 -39.12
N PHE A 3 61.39 -8.72 -37.94
CA PHE A 3 60.11 -9.25 -37.45
C PHE A 3 59.28 -8.10 -36.89
N ILE A 4 58.15 -7.81 -37.55
CA ILE A 4 57.13 -6.86 -37.07
C ILE A 4 56.15 -7.67 -36.23
N LEU A 5 56.15 -7.45 -34.91
CA LEU A 5 55.21 -8.06 -33.99
C LEU A 5 53.90 -7.26 -34.04
N ILE A 6 52.87 -7.81 -34.70
CA ILE A 6 51.53 -7.22 -34.76
C ILE A 6 50.81 -7.59 -33.46
N ILE A 7 50.62 -6.60 -32.58
CA ILE A 7 49.79 -6.73 -31.38
C ILE A 7 48.32 -6.57 -31.81
N LEU A 8 47.59 -7.68 -31.78
CA LEU A 8 46.15 -7.73 -32.01
C LEU A 8 45.43 -7.21 -30.76
N VAL A 9 44.92 -5.99 -30.83
CA VAL A 9 44.06 -5.41 -29.78
C VAL A 9 42.66 -5.99 -29.92
N ILE A 10 42.32 -6.93 -29.05
CA ILE A 10 40.97 -7.50 -28.94
C ILE A 10 40.14 -6.55 -28.08
N THR A 11 39.32 -5.71 -28.71
CA THR A 11 38.31 -4.91 -28.01
C THR A 11 37.12 -5.80 -27.66
N VAL A 12 36.98 -6.15 -26.38
CA VAL A 12 35.81 -6.86 -25.86
C VAL A 12 34.67 -5.83 -25.70
N TYR A 13 33.76 -5.77 -26.67
CA TYR A 13 32.50 -5.05 -26.51
C TYR A 13 31.63 -5.82 -25.51
N GLY A 14 31.69 -5.40 -24.23
CA GLY A 14 30.74 -5.83 -23.22
C GLY A 14 29.37 -5.26 -23.56
N CYS A 15 28.51 -6.06 -24.17
CA CYS A 15 27.09 -5.75 -24.32
C CYS A 15 26.47 -5.74 -22.91
N HIS A 16 26.31 -4.56 -22.32
CA HIS A 16 25.44 -4.38 -21.15
C HIS A 16 24.01 -4.61 -21.63
N SER A 17 23.51 -5.83 -21.49
CA SER A 17 22.07 -6.06 -21.49
C SER A 17 21.51 -5.23 -20.34
N LYS A 18 20.87 -4.10 -20.65
CA LYS A 18 19.99 -3.43 -19.68
C LYS A 18 18.92 -4.46 -19.32
N THR A 19 19.09 -5.12 -18.18
CA THR A 19 18.04 -5.94 -17.59
C THR A 19 16.87 -5.00 -17.30
N ASN A 20 15.83 -5.08 -18.12
CA ASN A 20 14.61 -4.32 -17.89
C ASN A 20 13.98 -4.81 -16.58
N VAL A 21 13.92 -3.94 -15.58
CA VAL A 21 13.30 -4.22 -14.29
C VAL A 21 11.80 -4.42 -14.52
N THR A 22 11.23 -5.49 -13.98
CA THR A 22 9.78 -5.78 -14.09
C THR A 22 9.00 -5.16 -12.93
N ALA A 23 7.69 -4.93 -13.13
CA ALA A 23 6.80 -4.45 -12.06
C ALA A 23 6.85 -5.35 -10.81
N GLN A 24 6.92 -6.67 -11.04
CA GLN A 24 7.04 -7.66 -9.97
C GLN A 24 8.32 -7.46 -9.17
N GLN A 25 9.48 -7.28 -9.83
CA GLN A 25 10.75 -7.03 -9.15
C GLN A 25 10.73 -5.74 -8.33
N VAL A 26 10.11 -4.67 -8.85
CA VAL A 26 9.97 -3.41 -8.09
C VAL A 26 9.15 -3.65 -6.82
N VAL A 27 7.98 -4.30 -6.94
CA VAL A 27 7.09 -4.57 -5.80
C VAL A 27 7.74 -5.52 -4.78
N ASP A 28 8.42 -6.56 -5.22
CA ASP A 28 9.12 -7.50 -4.35
C ASP A 28 10.20 -6.81 -3.51
N ASN A 29 10.98 -5.93 -4.14
CA ASN A 29 11.97 -5.14 -3.42
C ASN A 29 11.29 -4.16 -2.44
N ALA A 30 10.18 -3.53 -2.84
CA ALA A 30 9.42 -2.65 -1.95
C ALA A 30 8.88 -3.38 -0.71
N ILE A 31 8.38 -4.61 -0.90
CA ILE A 31 7.94 -5.50 0.19
C ILE A 31 9.11 -5.87 1.08
N LYS A 32 10.23 -6.29 0.49
CA LYS A 32 11.45 -6.69 1.21
C LYS A 32 11.98 -5.57 2.10
N VAL A 33 12.11 -4.33 1.59
CA VAL A 33 12.63 -3.20 2.38
C VAL A 33 11.65 -2.70 3.45
N SER A 34 10.36 -3.05 3.32
CA SER A 34 9.30 -2.61 4.23
C SER A 34 8.99 -3.61 5.35
N GLY A 35 9.65 -4.77 5.39
CA GLY A 35 9.51 -5.78 6.44
C GLY A 35 9.22 -7.19 5.92
N GLY A 36 8.80 -7.33 4.67
CA GLY A 36 8.56 -8.63 4.02
C GLY A 36 7.68 -9.57 4.85
N GLU A 37 8.11 -10.82 5.00
CA GLU A 37 7.41 -11.87 5.74
C GLU A 37 7.15 -11.56 7.23
N LEU A 38 7.82 -10.53 7.80
CA LEU A 38 7.57 -10.12 9.18
C LEU A 38 6.13 -9.62 9.39
N PHE A 39 5.45 -9.15 8.35
CA PHE A 39 4.03 -8.79 8.39
C PHE A 39 3.10 -9.99 8.65
N GLU A 40 3.54 -11.21 8.33
CA GLU A 40 2.83 -12.46 8.61
C GLU A 40 3.19 -13.09 9.95
N ALA A 41 4.45 -13.01 10.33
CA ALA A 41 4.95 -13.69 11.51
C ALA A 41 4.54 -13.01 12.83
N LYS A 42 4.23 -11.71 12.77
CA LYS A 42 4.10 -10.88 13.98
C LYS A 42 2.68 -10.37 14.18
N LYS A 43 2.31 -10.21 15.45
CA LYS A 43 1.07 -9.51 15.82
C LYS A 43 1.35 -8.01 15.78
N VAL A 44 0.55 -7.29 15.01
CA VAL A 44 0.66 -5.83 14.87
C VAL A 44 -0.54 -5.18 15.51
N THR A 45 -0.31 -4.23 16.41
CA THR A 45 -1.36 -3.43 17.07
C THR A 45 -1.08 -1.95 16.85
N PHE A 46 -2.10 -1.17 16.51
CA PHE A 46 -1.99 0.28 16.35
C PHE A 46 -3.32 0.95 16.63
N LYS A 47 -3.28 2.22 17.00
CA LYS A 47 -4.47 3.07 17.04
C LYS A 47 -4.62 3.81 15.72
N PHE A 48 -5.85 3.92 15.24
CA PHE A 48 -6.19 4.75 14.09
C PHE A 48 -7.51 5.44 14.38
N ARG A 49 -7.46 6.77 14.51
CA ARG A 49 -8.58 7.59 15.03
C ARG A 49 -9.02 7.05 16.41
N ASP A 50 -10.33 6.86 16.60
CA ASP A 50 -10.93 6.41 17.86
C ASP A 50 -10.79 4.89 18.15
N TYR A 51 -10.11 4.14 17.27
CA TYR A 51 -10.13 2.67 17.32
C TYR A 51 -8.74 2.07 17.52
N LEU A 52 -8.69 0.97 18.26
CA LEU A 52 -7.55 0.07 18.34
C LEU A 52 -7.72 -1.04 17.30
N TYR A 53 -6.70 -1.22 16.46
CA TYR A 53 -6.63 -2.25 15.45
C TYR A 53 -5.56 -3.27 15.82
N THR A 54 -5.88 -4.55 15.63
CA THR A 54 -4.92 -5.65 15.81
C THR A 54 -5.00 -6.60 14.63
N SER A 55 -3.85 -6.99 14.10
CA SER A 55 -3.72 -8.10 13.14
C SER A 55 -2.86 -9.19 13.76
N SER A 56 -3.30 -10.44 13.62
CA SER A 56 -2.58 -11.62 14.13
C SER A 56 -2.80 -12.82 13.22
N LYS A 57 -1.81 -13.71 13.16
CA LYS A 57 -1.93 -14.96 12.40
C LYS A 57 -3.04 -15.85 12.97
N SER A 58 -3.72 -16.55 12.08
CA SER A 58 -4.79 -17.50 12.38
C SER A 58 -4.67 -18.71 11.43
N ARG A 59 -5.50 -19.74 11.64
CA ARG A 59 -5.58 -20.88 10.70
C ARG A 59 -6.16 -20.51 9.33
N GLN A 60 -6.86 -19.37 9.24
CA GLN A 60 -7.56 -18.90 8.04
C GLN A 60 -6.86 -17.66 7.41
N GLY A 61 -5.54 -17.54 7.59
CA GLY A 61 -4.78 -16.33 7.23
C GLY A 61 -4.71 -15.36 8.42
N PHE A 62 -5.16 -14.12 8.26
CA PHE A 62 -5.16 -13.14 9.35
C PHE A 62 -6.50 -13.05 10.08
N LYS A 63 -6.43 -13.00 11.42
CA LYS A 63 -7.49 -12.46 12.26
C LYS A 63 -7.25 -10.97 12.43
N LEU A 64 -8.21 -10.17 11.99
CA LEU A 64 -8.21 -8.70 12.07
C LEU A 64 -9.26 -8.26 13.07
N THR A 65 -8.89 -7.36 13.97
CA THR A 65 -9.84 -6.78 14.93
C THR A 65 -9.82 -5.27 14.87
N ARG A 66 -10.96 -4.68 15.21
CA ARG A 66 -11.12 -3.25 15.50
C ARG A 66 -11.94 -3.12 16.78
N SER A 67 -11.46 -2.37 17.75
CA SER A 67 -12.20 -2.14 19.00
C SER A 67 -12.17 -0.68 19.44
N ARG A 68 -13.16 -0.30 20.23
CA ARG A 68 -13.26 1.01 20.87
C ARG A 68 -14.00 0.87 22.19
N THR A 69 -13.51 1.55 23.21
CA THR A 69 -14.22 1.72 24.49
C THR A 69 -14.62 3.18 24.65
N LYS A 70 -15.90 3.45 24.96
CA LYS A 70 -16.44 4.78 25.26
C LYS A 70 -17.29 4.70 26.52
N GLY A 71 -16.80 5.29 27.62
CA GLY A 71 -17.42 5.08 28.93
C GLY A 71 -17.35 3.61 29.32
N ASN A 72 -18.50 3.02 29.65
CA ASN A 72 -18.61 1.60 29.99
C ASN A 72 -18.83 0.71 28.76
N ASP A 73 -19.06 1.29 27.58
CA ASP A 73 -19.36 0.51 26.39
C ASP A 73 -18.10 0.13 25.63
N THR A 74 -17.93 -1.16 25.36
CA THR A 74 -16.85 -1.68 24.51
C THR A 74 -17.42 -2.32 23.25
N LEU A 75 -17.08 -1.75 22.11
CA LEU A 75 -17.32 -2.31 20.79
C LEU A 75 -16.11 -3.15 20.35
N LEU A 76 -16.37 -4.35 19.84
CA LEU A 76 -15.37 -5.21 19.23
C LEU A 76 -15.90 -5.79 17.92
N ASP A 77 -15.16 -5.54 16.85
CA ASP A 77 -15.34 -6.19 15.55
C ASP A 77 -14.19 -7.16 15.30
N ILE A 78 -14.51 -8.34 14.76
CA ILE A 78 -13.56 -9.39 14.41
C ILE A 78 -13.84 -9.85 12.99
N LYS A 79 -12.83 -9.80 12.11
CA LYS A 79 -12.81 -10.46 10.81
C LYS A 79 -11.80 -11.61 10.84
N ASN A 80 -12.20 -12.81 10.47
CA ASN A 80 -11.32 -13.98 10.42
C ASN A 80 -11.70 -14.86 9.22
N GLY A 81 -10.88 -14.87 8.18
CA GLY A 81 -11.30 -15.44 6.89
C GLY A 81 -12.51 -14.68 6.34
N GLN A 82 -13.58 -15.39 5.97
CA GLN A 82 -14.85 -14.81 5.50
C GLN A 82 -15.79 -14.42 6.66
N ASP A 83 -15.51 -14.89 7.88
CA ASP A 83 -16.38 -14.63 9.03
C ASP A 83 -16.18 -13.20 9.56
N PHE A 84 -17.29 -12.53 9.87
CA PHE A 84 -17.33 -11.27 10.58
C PHE A 84 -18.25 -11.35 11.80
N THR A 85 -17.79 -10.85 12.95
CA THR A 85 -18.63 -10.71 14.14
C THR A 85 -18.45 -9.33 14.77
N ARG A 86 -19.54 -8.82 15.33
CA ARG A 86 -19.57 -7.62 16.17
C ARG A 86 -20.12 -7.98 17.55
N SER A 87 -19.49 -7.45 18.60
CA SER A 87 -20.01 -7.47 19.95
C SER A 87 -19.98 -6.10 20.61
N ILE A 88 -20.96 -5.86 21.49
CA ILE A 88 -21.02 -4.71 22.39
C ILE A 88 -21.09 -5.27 23.80
N ASN A 89 -20.17 -4.86 24.69
CA ASN A 89 -20.10 -5.34 26.07
C ASN A 89 -20.10 -6.88 26.19
N ASN A 90 -19.33 -7.53 25.31
CA ASN A 90 -19.21 -8.98 25.17
C ASN A 90 -20.47 -9.72 24.70
N SER A 91 -21.55 -9.02 24.38
CA SER A 91 -22.75 -9.60 23.76
C SER A 91 -22.68 -9.47 22.23
N LEU A 92 -22.89 -10.58 21.52
CA LEU A 92 -22.94 -10.57 20.05
C LEU A 92 -24.13 -9.74 19.55
N VAL A 93 -23.88 -8.96 18.51
CA VAL A 93 -24.89 -8.14 17.84
C VAL A 93 -25.23 -8.79 16.51
N SER A 94 -26.52 -9.07 16.30
CA SER A 94 -27.02 -9.50 14.99
C SER A 94 -27.03 -8.29 14.05
N LEU A 95 -26.44 -8.46 12.86
CA LEU A 95 -26.37 -7.45 11.81
C LEU A 95 -27.01 -8.02 10.55
N ALA A 96 -27.61 -7.15 9.75
CA ALA A 96 -27.91 -7.50 8.36
C ALA A 96 -26.62 -7.79 7.60
N ASP A 97 -26.65 -8.76 6.68
CA ASP A 97 -25.46 -9.24 5.95
C ASP A 97 -24.70 -8.08 5.26
N SER A 98 -25.43 -7.16 4.61
CA SER A 98 -24.84 -5.98 3.97
C SER A 98 -24.09 -5.09 4.95
N THR A 99 -24.60 -4.94 6.18
CA THR A 99 -23.97 -4.14 7.23
C THR A 99 -22.72 -4.84 7.78
N ALA A 100 -22.79 -6.17 7.97
CA ALA A 100 -21.63 -6.96 8.37
C ALA A 100 -20.51 -6.89 7.33
N GLN A 101 -20.85 -7.00 6.04
CA GLN A 101 -19.89 -6.90 4.94
C GLN A 101 -19.21 -5.52 4.90
N ASN A 102 -19.98 -4.44 5.01
CA ASN A 102 -19.42 -3.08 5.04
C ASN A 102 -18.42 -2.89 6.19
N PHE A 103 -18.71 -3.43 7.37
CA PHE A 103 -17.78 -3.36 8.50
C PHE A 103 -16.55 -4.26 8.30
N ALA A 104 -16.72 -5.44 7.73
CA ALA A 104 -15.62 -6.33 7.38
C ALA A 104 -14.67 -5.67 6.37
N ASN A 105 -15.21 -5.07 5.31
CA ASN A 105 -14.45 -4.32 4.30
C ASN A 105 -13.70 -3.15 4.94
N SER A 106 -14.38 -2.35 5.76
CA SER A 106 -13.77 -1.22 6.47
C SER A 106 -12.56 -1.62 7.34
N ILE A 107 -12.63 -2.76 8.03
CA ILE A 107 -11.51 -3.28 8.82
C ILE A 107 -10.39 -3.77 7.92
N ASN A 108 -10.74 -4.51 6.85
CA ASN A 108 -9.78 -5.02 5.89
C ASN A 108 -8.97 -3.88 5.26
N SER A 109 -9.61 -2.84 4.76
CA SER A 109 -8.93 -1.71 4.12
C SER A 109 -7.95 -1.02 5.05
N VAL A 110 -8.30 -0.78 6.33
CA VAL A 110 -7.39 -0.14 7.29
C VAL A 110 -6.15 -1.01 7.55
N HIS A 111 -6.33 -2.32 7.73
CA HIS A 111 -5.20 -3.23 7.91
C HIS A 111 -4.35 -3.37 6.65
N TYR A 112 -4.97 -3.39 5.47
CA TYR A 112 -4.27 -3.44 4.19
C TYR A 112 -3.37 -2.21 4.02
N PHE A 113 -3.91 -1.00 4.26
CA PHE A 113 -3.12 0.23 4.20
C PHE A 113 -2.00 0.29 5.25
N ALA A 114 -2.25 -0.18 6.47
CA ALA A 114 -1.24 -0.22 7.52
C ALA A 114 -0.09 -1.20 7.22
N LYS A 115 -0.29 -2.13 6.29
CA LYS A 115 0.69 -3.14 5.87
C LYS A 115 1.29 -2.90 4.49
N LEU A 116 0.95 -1.81 3.81
CA LEU A 116 1.55 -1.52 2.49
C LEU A 116 3.08 -1.51 2.60
N PRO A 117 3.80 -2.09 1.61
CA PRO A 117 3.31 -2.72 0.37
C PRO A 117 3.00 -4.21 0.44
N TYR A 118 2.92 -4.83 1.62
CA TYR A 118 2.83 -6.29 1.76
C TYR A 118 1.77 -6.96 0.88
N GLY A 119 0.54 -6.43 0.92
CA GLY A 119 -0.59 -6.97 0.15
C GLY A 119 -0.51 -6.73 -1.36
N LEU A 120 0.52 -6.04 -1.87
CA LEU A 120 0.69 -5.86 -3.32
C LEU A 120 1.10 -7.17 -4.01
N ASN A 121 1.48 -8.22 -3.29
CA ASN A 121 1.71 -9.55 -3.84
C ASN A 121 0.52 -10.52 -3.71
N ASP A 122 -0.64 -10.05 -3.24
CA ASP A 122 -1.84 -10.88 -3.16
C ASP A 122 -2.26 -11.36 -4.57
N GLU A 123 -2.85 -12.56 -4.64
CA GLU A 123 -3.22 -13.23 -5.90
C GLU A 123 -4.15 -12.40 -6.80
N ALA A 124 -4.99 -11.57 -6.20
CA ALA A 124 -5.92 -10.70 -6.94
C ALA A 124 -5.25 -9.46 -7.56
N VAL A 125 -3.96 -9.21 -7.29
CA VAL A 125 -3.26 -7.96 -7.65
C VAL A 125 -2.55 -8.11 -9.00
N ASN A 126 -2.99 -7.32 -9.97
CA ASN A 126 -2.31 -7.17 -11.25
C ASN A 126 -1.40 -5.94 -11.22
N LYS A 127 -0.21 -6.04 -11.82
CA LYS A 127 0.81 -4.98 -11.81
C LYS A 127 1.26 -4.67 -13.22
N GLU A 128 1.41 -3.38 -13.51
CA GLU A 128 2.00 -2.89 -14.75
C GLU A 128 3.03 -1.81 -14.40
N LEU A 129 4.24 -1.93 -14.95
CA LEU A 129 5.26 -0.90 -14.82
C LEU A 129 4.99 0.16 -15.89
N LEU A 130 4.69 1.38 -15.46
CA LEU A 130 4.54 2.53 -16.34
C LEU A 130 5.89 3.20 -16.59
N ALA A 131 5.90 4.24 -17.42
CA ALA A 131 7.08 5.09 -17.56
C ALA A 131 7.52 5.64 -16.20
N ASP A 132 8.84 5.62 -15.96
CA ASP A 132 9.44 6.21 -14.78
C ASP A 132 9.06 7.69 -14.65
N GLU A 133 8.98 8.17 -13.41
CA GLU A 133 8.61 9.55 -13.14
C GLU A 133 9.56 10.17 -12.11
N THR A 134 9.98 11.40 -12.37
CA THR A 134 10.77 12.19 -11.42
C THR A 134 9.84 13.17 -10.73
N LEU A 135 9.82 13.15 -9.40
CA LEU A 135 9.08 14.09 -8.56
C LEU A 135 10.04 14.63 -7.50
N PHE A 136 10.07 15.95 -7.32
CA PHE A 136 10.96 16.66 -6.37
C PHE A 136 12.41 16.19 -6.47
N GLU A 137 12.94 16.12 -7.70
CA GLU A 137 14.32 15.70 -8.00
C GLU A 137 14.66 14.24 -7.63
N LYS A 138 13.68 13.42 -7.23
CA LYS A 138 13.84 11.98 -6.96
C LYS A 138 13.21 11.14 -8.08
N GLU A 139 13.92 10.12 -8.53
CA GLU A 139 13.44 9.18 -9.55
C GLU A 139 12.62 8.03 -8.93
N TYR A 140 11.50 7.71 -9.57
CA TYR A 140 10.58 6.67 -9.14
C TYR A 140 10.28 5.67 -10.26
N TYR A 141 10.19 4.39 -9.89
CA TYR A 141 9.40 3.44 -10.64
C TYR A 141 7.91 3.73 -10.38
N LYS A 142 7.14 3.91 -11.43
CA LYS A 142 5.70 4.13 -11.34
C LYS A 142 4.96 2.83 -11.66
N VAL A 143 4.34 2.23 -10.64
CA VAL A 143 3.64 0.95 -10.78
C VAL A 143 2.14 1.17 -10.73
N LYS A 144 1.43 0.76 -11.79
CA LYS A 144 -0.02 0.67 -11.82
C LYS A 144 -0.45 -0.65 -11.20
N VAL A 145 -1.45 -0.60 -10.33
CA VAL A 145 -2.07 -1.75 -9.68
C VAL A 145 -3.57 -1.73 -9.92
N THR A 146 -4.11 -2.88 -10.32
CA THR A 146 -5.55 -3.13 -10.50
C THR A 146 -5.91 -4.48 -9.91
N PHE A 147 -7.16 -4.69 -9.52
CA PHE A 147 -7.58 -5.93 -8.87
C PHE A 147 -8.50 -6.77 -9.76
N ASN A 148 -8.43 -8.09 -9.60
CA ASN A 148 -9.38 -9.01 -10.25
C ASN A 148 -10.78 -8.83 -9.65
N GLN A 149 -11.83 -8.95 -10.47
CA GLN A 149 -13.21 -8.94 -9.97
C GLN A 149 -13.44 -10.06 -8.93
N GLN A 150 -12.82 -11.22 -9.15
CA GLN A 150 -12.77 -12.29 -8.17
C GLN A 150 -11.68 -11.96 -7.13
N ASN A 151 -12.06 -11.87 -5.87
CA ASN A 151 -11.19 -11.56 -4.71
C ASN A 151 -10.64 -10.12 -4.61
N GLY A 152 -10.94 -9.22 -5.55
CA GLY A 152 -10.56 -7.80 -5.48
C GLY A 152 -11.42 -6.93 -4.56
N GLY A 153 -12.53 -7.47 -4.04
CA GLY A 153 -13.45 -6.73 -3.16
C GLY A 153 -14.29 -5.69 -3.91
N GLU A 154 -14.87 -4.74 -3.18
CA GLU A 154 -15.69 -3.65 -3.75
C GLU A 154 -14.87 -2.64 -4.56
N ASP A 155 -13.55 -2.65 -4.40
CA ASP A 155 -12.61 -1.72 -5.03
C ASP A 155 -12.01 -2.28 -6.34
N PHE A 156 -12.60 -3.32 -6.94
CA PHE A 156 -12.02 -3.94 -8.16
C PHE A 156 -11.97 -2.99 -9.36
N GLU A 157 -12.81 -1.95 -9.36
CA GLU A 157 -12.84 -0.89 -10.37
C GLU A 157 -11.77 0.20 -10.14
N ASP A 158 -11.13 0.19 -8.97
CA ASP A 158 -10.16 1.21 -8.59
C ASP A 158 -8.79 0.93 -9.22
N VAL A 159 -8.21 1.96 -9.83
CA VAL A 159 -6.85 1.94 -10.34
C VAL A 159 -5.95 2.64 -9.33
N TYR A 160 -4.88 1.97 -8.94
CA TYR A 160 -3.87 2.49 -8.04
C TYR A 160 -2.57 2.78 -8.79
N LEU A 161 -1.90 3.86 -8.42
CA LEU A 161 -0.55 4.19 -8.85
C LEU A 161 0.36 4.30 -7.63
N TYR A 162 1.53 3.68 -7.69
CA TYR A 162 2.55 3.72 -6.65
C TYR A 162 3.84 4.30 -7.22
N TRP A 163 4.42 5.27 -6.51
CA TRP A 163 5.75 5.81 -6.80
C TRP A 163 6.75 5.18 -5.83
N ILE A 164 7.52 4.23 -6.34
CA ILE A 164 8.52 3.44 -5.59
C ILE A 164 9.91 3.97 -5.94
N GLY A 165 10.64 4.47 -4.95
CA GLY A 165 11.94 5.11 -5.19
C GLY A 165 12.93 4.15 -5.84
N LYS A 166 13.63 4.59 -6.90
CA LYS A 166 14.56 3.71 -7.63
C LYS A 166 15.77 3.27 -6.81
N ASN A 167 16.16 4.09 -5.83
CA ASN A 167 17.36 3.86 -5.01
C ASN A 167 17.06 3.09 -3.72
N ASP A 168 15.88 3.27 -3.12
CA ASP A 168 15.54 2.75 -1.80
C ASP A 168 14.35 1.78 -1.79
N PHE A 169 13.64 1.64 -2.92
CA PHE A 169 12.41 0.85 -3.08
C PHE A 169 11.30 1.21 -2.09
N LYS A 170 11.34 2.41 -1.51
CA LYS A 170 10.29 2.88 -0.60
C LYS A 170 9.14 3.49 -1.40
N ILE A 171 7.90 3.21 -0.97
CA ILE A 171 6.73 3.93 -1.47
C ILE A 171 6.68 5.28 -0.76
N ASP A 172 6.87 6.34 -1.53
CA ASP A 172 6.73 7.74 -1.06
C ASP A 172 5.36 8.31 -1.43
N PHE A 173 4.80 7.88 -2.56
CA PHE A 173 3.50 8.34 -3.01
C PHE A 173 2.62 7.18 -3.47
N LEU A 174 1.32 7.32 -3.25
CA LEU A 174 0.31 6.49 -3.90
C LEU A 174 -0.88 7.34 -4.33
N ALA A 175 -1.54 6.98 -5.42
CA ALA A 175 -2.76 7.60 -5.88
C ALA A 175 -3.76 6.54 -6.28
N TYR A 176 -5.05 6.87 -6.19
CA TYR A 176 -6.09 5.96 -6.63
C TYR A 176 -7.34 6.69 -7.09
N SER A 177 -8.03 6.08 -8.06
CA SER A 177 -9.41 6.41 -8.39
C SER A 177 -10.35 5.69 -7.43
N PHE A 178 -11.50 6.29 -7.17
CA PHE A 178 -12.61 5.62 -6.50
C PHE A 178 -13.92 6.05 -7.15
N THR A 179 -14.95 5.21 -7.11
CA THR A 179 -16.27 5.49 -7.69
C THR A 179 -17.32 5.88 -6.65
N VAL A 180 -17.07 5.59 -5.35
CA VAL A 180 -18.00 5.89 -4.26
C VAL A 180 -18.19 7.40 -4.02
N ASN A 181 -19.39 7.81 -3.58
CA ASN A 181 -19.74 9.21 -3.24
C ASN A 181 -19.47 10.24 -4.35
N GLY A 182 -19.76 9.90 -5.61
CA GLY A 182 -19.50 10.77 -6.77
C GLY A 182 -18.08 10.64 -7.35
N GLY A 183 -17.29 9.72 -6.80
CA GLY A 183 -15.98 9.33 -7.27
C GLY A 183 -14.91 10.40 -7.19
N GLY A 184 -13.77 10.11 -7.82
CA GLY A 184 -12.67 11.04 -7.98
C GLY A 184 -11.32 10.41 -7.66
N TYR A 185 -10.35 11.26 -7.32
CA TYR A 185 -8.98 10.83 -7.07
C TYR A 185 -8.51 11.21 -5.68
N ARG A 186 -7.66 10.35 -5.11
CA ARG A 186 -6.83 10.67 -3.95
C ARG A 186 -5.37 10.51 -4.31
N PHE A 187 -4.57 11.37 -3.72
CA PHE A 187 -3.11 11.28 -3.74
C PHE A 187 -2.64 11.28 -2.31
N ARG A 188 -1.75 10.37 -1.95
CA ARG A 188 -1.17 10.31 -0.61
C ARG A 188 0.34 10.45 -0.67
N ARG A 189 0.86 11.32 0.19
CA ARG A 189 2.30 11.45 0.45
C ARG A 189 2.63 10.78 1.78
N ALA A 190 3.55 9.83 1.75
CA ALA A 190 4.08 9.19 2.94
C ALA A 190 4.94 10.18 3.75
N TYR A 191 4.80 10.16 5.07
CA TYR A 191 5.63 10.93 6.00
C TYR A 191 5.73 10.20 7.35
N ASN A 192 6.55 10.72 8.26
CA ASN A 192 6.75 10.15 9.60
C ASN A 192 7.13 8.66 9.58
N GLU A 193 8.09 8.29 8.72
CA GLU A 193 8.58 6.92 8.62
C GLU A 193 9.16 6.43 9.94
N ARG A 194 8.81 5.21 10.31
CA ARG A 194 9.32 4.53 11.50
C ARG A 194 9.43 3.04 11.27
N PHE A 195 10.45 2.44 11.87
CA PHE A 195 10.63 1.00 11.88
C PHE A 195 10.34 0.45 13.28
N VAL A 196 9.39 -0.47 13.38
CA VAL A 196 9.08 -1.17 14.63
C VAL A 196 9.36 -2.65 14.41
N LYS A 197 10.38 -3.18 15.10
CA LYS A 197 10.83 -4.59 14.96
C LYS A 197 11.09 -4.98 13.48
N ALA A 198 11.77 -4.09 12.75
CA ALA A 198 12.12 -4.19 11.33
C ALA A 198 10.96 -4.14 10.33
N ILE A 199 9.75 -3.78 10.78
CA ILE A 199 8.62 -3.50 9.90
C ILE A 199 8.50 -1.98 9.73
N ARG A 200 8.41 -1.53 8.49
CA ARG A 200 8.22 -0.13 8.13
C ARG A 200 6.76 0.27 8.31
N PHE A 201 6.53 1.38 8.99
CA PHE A 201 5.25 2.08 9.08
C PHE A 201 5.44 3.52 8.64
N VAL A 202 4.43 4.06 7.97
CA VAL A 202 4.38 5.46 7.54
C VAL A 202 2.99 6.01 7.80
N ASP A 203 2.92 7.32 8.03
CA ASP A 203 1.69 8.07 8.00
C ASP A 203 1.51 8.69 6.61
N TYR A 204 0.28 9.10 6.29
CA TYR A 204 -0.02 9.67 4.99
C TYR A 204 -0.76 11.00 5.11
N GLU A 205 -0.28 12.00 4.40
CA GLU A 205 -1.08 13.16 4.05
C GLU A 205 -1.95 12.79 2.86
N ASN A 206 -3.25 13.06 2.93
CA ASN A 206 -4.22 12.66 1.94
C ASN A 206 -4.77 13.89 1.23
N TYR A 207 -4.52 13.96 -0.07
CA TYR A 207 -4.83 15.07 -0.96
C TYR A 207 -5.92 14.71 -1.96
N ALA A 208 -6.56 15.74 -2.51
CA ALA A 208 -7.43 15.65 -3.66
C ALA A 208 -7.08 16.73 -4.69
N PRO A 209 -7.30 16.48 -5.99
CA PRO A 209 -7.06 17.49 -6.99
C PRO A 209 -8.06 18.65 -6.85
N ILE A 210 -7.56 19.87 -7.07
CA ILE A 210 -8.40 21.08 -7.03
C ILE A 210 -9.40 21.08 -8.20
N ASN A 211 -8.99 20.52 -9.35
CA ASN A 211 -9.84 20.30 -10.52
C ASN A 211 -10.06 18.81 -10.72
N SER A 212 -11.31 18.37 -10.90
CA SER A 212 -11.66 16.97 -11.11
C SER A 212 -11.47 16.49 -12.55
N ASN A 213 -11.31 17.40 -13.52
CA ASN A 213 -11.06 17.06 -14.92
C ASN A 213 -9.55 16.82 -15.16
N ILE A 214 -9.04 15.72 -14.61
CA ILE A 214 -7.65 15.30 -14.73
C ILE A 214 -7.59 13.80 -15.03
N HIS A 215 -6.48 13.35 -15.61
CA HIS A 215 -6.18 11.92 -15.66
C HIS A 215 -5.38 11.49 -14.43
N LEU A 216 -5.62 10.27 -13.94
CA LEU A 216 -4.95 9.75 -12.73
C LEU A 216 -3.42 9.70 -12.89
N ASP A 217 -2.91 9.45 -14.10
CA ASP A 217 -1.48 9.41 -14.39
C ASP A 217 -0.79 10.78 -14.27
N GLU A 218 -1.52 11.89 -14.38
CA GLU A 218 -0.99 13.26 -14.23
C GLU A 218 -0.87 13.71 -12.77
N ILE A 219 -1.51 13.00 -11.83
CA ILE A 219 -1.71 13.48 -10.46
C ILE A 219 -0.41 13.74 -9.69
N GLY A 220 0.66 12.99 -9.98
CA GLY A 220 1.99 13.20 -9.39
C GLY A 220 2.56 14.57 -9.76
N ARG A 221 2.51 14.93 -11.04
CA ARG A 221 2.94 16.27 -11.53
C ARG A 221 2.07 17.39 -10.99
N LEU A 222 0.77 17.14 -10.83
CA LEU A 222 -0.15 18.10 -10.21
C LEU A 222 0.19 18.32 -8.73
N PHE A 223 0.61 17.28 -8.01
CA PHE A 223 1.08 17.41 -6.63
C PHE A 223 2.33 18.29 -6.55
N GLU A 224 3.34 18.02 -7.37
CA GLU A 224 4.56 18.82 -7.44
C GLU A 224 4.29 20.29 -7.79
N ALA A 225 3.33 20.53 -8.69
CA ALA A 225 2.90 21.88 -9.07
C ALA A 225 2.00 22.58 -8.03
N GLY A 226 1.75 21.98 -6.85
CA GLY A 226 0.90 22.57 -5.81
C GLY A 226 -0.60 22.61 -6.16
N LYS A 227 -1.06 21.79 -7.10
CA LYS A 227 -2.45 21.77 -7.60
C LYS A 227 -3.36 20.76 -6.89
N LEU A 228 -2.89 20.17 -5.79
CA LEU A 228 -3.71 19.32 -4.92
C LEU A 228 -3.95 20.00 -3.57
N LYS A 229 -5.14 19.81 -3.02
CA LYS A 229 -5.56 20.30 -1.70
C LYS A 229 -5.41 19.19 -0.66
N LEU A 230 -4.75 19.50 0.46
CA LEU A 230 -4.71 18.59 1.61
C LEU A 230 -6.12 18.47 2.21
N LEU A 231 -6.61 17.25 2.36
CA LEU A 231 -7.92 16.96 2.95
C LEU A 231 -7.82 16.47 4.39
N SER A 232 -6.86 15.58 4.65
CA SER A 232 -6.73 14.93 5.95
C SER A 232 -5.34 14.34 6.14
N LYS A 233 -5.05 13.94 7.38
CA LYS A 233 -3.91 13.07 7.71
C LYS A 233 -4.41 11.69 8.12
N ILE A 234 -3.61 10.67 7.83
CA ILE A 234 -3.85 9.26 8.15
C ILE A 234 -2.66 8.83 8.99
N GLU A 235 -2.85 8.73 10.30
CA GLU A 235 -1.78 8.53 11.27
C GLU A 235 -2.00 7.23 12.06
N LEU A 236 -1.00 6.36 12.09
CA LEU A 236 -1.01 5.14 12.90
C LEU A 236 -0.33 5.39 14.24
N GLU A 237 -1.10 5.54 15.30
CA GLU A 237 -0.56 5.85 16.61
C GLU A 237 -0.21 4.58 17.40
N ASN A 238 0.80 4.69 18.28
CA ASN A 238 1.15 3.63 19.24
C ASN A 238 1.36 2.24 18.59
N VAL A 239 2.03 2.20 17.44
CA VAL A 239 2.31 0.96 16.71
C VAL A 239 3.17 0.03 17.57
N LYS A 240 2.71 -1.20 17.77
CA LYS A 240 3.39 -2.28 18.49
C LYS A 240 3.46 -3.52 17.62
N VAL A 241 4.60 -4.20 17.70
CA VAL A 241 4.86 -5.44 16.98
C VAL A 241 5.38 -6.46 17.98
N GLU A 242 4.65 -7.57 18.11
CA GLU A 242 4.88 -8.69 19.03
C GLU A 242 5.22 -9.96 18.24
#